data_AF-A0A447U072-F1
#
_entry.id   AF-A0A447U072-F1
#
_cell.length_a   1.000
_cell.length_b   1.000
_cell.length_c   1.000
_cell.angle_alpha   90.00
_cell.angle_beta   90.00
_cell.angle_gamma   90.00
#
_symmetry.space_group_name_H-M   'P 1'
#
loop_
_entity.id
_entity.type
_entity.pdbx_description
1 polymer ?
#
loop_
_entity_poly.entity_id
_entity_poly.type
_entity_poly.pdbx_seq_one_letter_code
_entity_poly.pdbx_strand_id
1 'polypeptide(L)'
;MAGCWSAHAVRCRNDGTRRPILVNGVEVGAIIASPVERLTRNTDINFDMQQRRASWMIVALSTLLAALATFLLARGLLAPVKRLVEGTHRLAAGDFTTRVTPTSADELGKLAQDFNQLASTLEKNQQMRRDFMADISHELRTPLAVLRGETGSHSGWRSPVHARIGYLATGGSRYAYQTG
;
A
#
# COMPACT_ATOMS: atom_id res chain seq x y z
N MET A 1 21.11 13.81 108.16
CA MET A 1 19.70 13.74 107.74
C MET A 1 19.65 12.92 106.45
N ALA A 2 19.40 11.62 106.57
CA ALA A 2 19.39 10.68 105.45
C ALA A 2 17.99 10.67 104.81
N GLY A 3 17.86 11.22 103.61
CA GLY A 3 16.64 11.13 102.82
C GLY A 3 16.61 9.80 102.07
N CYS A 4 15.80 8.86 102.57
CA CYS A 4 15.50 7.60 101.89
C CYS A 4 14.58 7.89 100.69
N TRP A 5 15.15 7.97 99.49
CA TRP A 5 14.37 8.03 98.24
C TRP A 5 14.26 6.60 97.69
N SER A 6 13.08 6.00 97.86
CA SER A 6 12.75 4.68 97.35
C SER A 6 12.64 4.72 95.82
N ALA A 7 13.74 4.40 95.15
CA ALA A 7 13.77 4.16 93.72
C ALA A 7 12.89 2.95 93.37
N HIS A 8 11.66 3.22 92.94
CA HIS A 8 10.81 2.21 92.34
C HIS A 8 11.44 1.79 91.01
N ALA A 9 12.13 0.65 91.00
CA ALA A 9 12.69 0.06 89.81
C ALA A 9 11.54 -0.39 88.88
N VAL A 10 11.11 0.51 88.00
CA VAL A 10 10.24 0.18 86.87
C VAL A 10 10.99 -0.82 85.99
N ARG A 11 10.57 -2.09 86.02
CA ARG A 11 11.11 -3.12 85.12
C ARG A 11 10.62 -2.85 83.70
N CYS A 12 11.41 -2.09 82.94
CA CYS A 12 11.22 -1.98 81.49
C CYS A 12 11.68 -3.28 80.81
N ARG A 13 10.87 -3.74 79.86
CA ARG A 13 11.08 -4.93 79.02
C ARG A 13 12.39 -4.81 78.24
N ASN A 14 13.13 -5.90 78.15
CA ASN A 14 14.56 -5.92 77.83
C ASN A 14 14.83 -6.30 76.36
N ASP A 15 14.38 -5.47 75.40
CA ASP A 15 14.50 -5.72 73.96
C ASP A 15 15.37 -4.71 73.19
N GLY A 16 16.08 -3.82 73.90
CA GLY A 16 17.04 -2.88 73.33
C GLY A 16 18.39 -2.89 74.07
N THR A 17 19.49 -2.82 73.32
CA THR A 17 20.83 -2.64 73.89
C THR A 17 20.92 -1.30 74.61
N ARG A 18 20.83 -1.30 75.94
CA ARG A 18 21.03 -0.11 76.78
C ARG A 18 22.52 0.23 76.87
N ARG A 19 22.88 1.46 76.53
CA ARG A 19 24.16 2.06 76.92
C ARG A 19 23.91 3.04 78.07
N PRO A 20 24.42 2.76 79.29
CA PRO A 20 24.27 3.68 80.42
C PRO A 20 25.13 4.92 80.18
N ILE A 21 24.62 6.09 80.56
CA ILE A 21 25.40 7.32 80.62
C ILE A 21 25.82 7.51 82.08
N LEU A 22 27.13 7.47 82.29
CA LEU A 22 27.75 7.67 83.59
C LEU A 22 28.21 9.12 83.70
N VAL A 23 27.80 9.81 84.77
CA VAL A 23 28.35 11.11 85.15
C VAL A 23 28.95 10.95 86.54
N ASN A 24 30.26 11.17 86.68
CA ASN A 24 31.00 10.94 87.93
C ASN A 24 30.87 9.50 88.49
N GLY A 25 30.78 8.50 87.61
CA GLY A 25 30.68 7.09 88.01
C GLY A 25 29.32 6.67 88.56
N VAL A 26 28.34 7.58 88.62
CA VAL A 26 26.96 7.29 89.00
C VAL A 26 26.10 7.23 87.74
N GLU A 27 25.32 6.15 87.60
CA GLU A 27 24.40 5.97 86.48
C GLU A 27 23.17 6.87 86.68
N VAL A 28 23.07 7.93 85.86
CA VAL A 28 21.97 8.93 85.96
C VAL A 28 20.86 8.63 84.94
N GLY A 29 21.13 7.81 83.94
CA GLY A 29 20.16 7.38 82.94
C GLY A 29 20.76 6.51 81.84
N ALA A 30 19.91 5.85 81.06
CA ALA A 30 20.32 5.04 79.92
C ALA A 30 19.61 5.54 78.65
N ILE A 31 20.34 5.66 77.55
CA ILE A 31 19.72 5.86 76.23
C ILE A 31 19.21 4.50 75.76
N ILE A 32 17.90 4.42 75.53
CA ILE A 32 17.26 3.29 74.86
C ILE A 32 17.19 3.64 73.38
N ALA A 33 18.15 3.15 72.60
CA ALA A 33 18.04 3.18 71.15
C ALA A 33 17.21 1.96 70.72
N SER A 34 15.91 2.14 70.53
CA SER A 34 15.10 1.16 69.80
C SER A 34 15.63 1.10 68.37
N PRO A 35 15.97 -0.06 67.80
CA PRO A 35 16.34 -0.14 66.39
C PRO A 35 15.18 0.43 65.56
N VAL A 36 15.40 1.59 64.94
CA VAL A 36 14.50 2.22 63.96
C VAL A 36 14.60 1.46 62.64
N GLU A 37 14.33 0.17 62.70
CA GLU A 37 14.41 -0.72 61.54
C GLU A 37 13.08 -1.46 61.29
N ARG A 38 12.02 -1.03 61.99
CA ARG A 38 10.67 -1.58 61.85
C ARG A 38 9.57 -0.55 61.59
N LEU A 39 9.89 0.69 61.23
CA LEU A 39 8.90 1.60 60.64
C LEU A 39 8.90 1.57 59.11
N THR A 40 9.89 0.92 58.49
CA THR A 40 9.98 0.71 57.04
C THR A 40 10.02 -0.77 56.64
N ARG A 41 9.83 -1.72 57.58
CA ARG A 41 9.97 -3.16 57.28
C ARG A 41 8.71 -4.01 57.44
N ASN A 42 7.58 -3.43 57.84
CA ASN A 42 6.33 -4.18 58.01
C ASN A 42 5.13 -3.61 57.23
N THR A 43 5.34 -2.63 56.34
CA THR A 43 4.37 -2.30 55.29
C THR A 43 4.75 -2.83 53.91
N ASP A 44 5.90 -3.47 53.70
CA ASP A 44 6.38 -3.72 52.32
C ASP A 44 6.31 -5.17 51.82
N ILE A 45 5.83 -6.13 52.62
CA ILE A 45 5.78 -7.55 52.19
C ILE A 45 4.42 -8.01 51.65
N ASN A 46 3.37 -7.20 51.81
CA ASN A 46 2.11 -7.36 51.07
C ASN A 46 1.99 -6.39 49.88
N PHE A 47 2.81 -5.33 49.85
CA PHE A 47 2.79 -4.34 48.78
C PHE A 47 3.61 -4.77 47.55
N ASP A 48 4.62 -5.62 47.71
CA ASP A 48 5.44 -6.08 46.58
C ASP A 48 4.69 -7.05 45.64
N MET A 49 3.77 -7.87 46.20
CA MET A 49 2.92 -8.76 45.39
C MET A 49 1.76 -8.04 44.71
N GLN A 50 1.20 -7.00 45.34
CA GLN A 50 0.13 -6.20 44.77
C GLN A 50 0.66 -5.25 43.68
N GLN A 51 1.84 -4.67 43.90
CA GLN A 51 2.52 -3.80 42.94
C GLN A 51 2.98 -4.57 41.71
N ARG A 52 3.54 -5.79 41.87
CA ARG A 52 3.85 -6.65 40.72
C ARG A 52 2.59 -7.01 39.92
N ARG A 53 1.49 -7.43 40.55
CA ARG A 53 0.25 -7.74 39.83
C ARG A 53 -0.27 -6.53 39.04
N ALA A 54 -0.26 -5.34 39.63
CA ALA A 54 -0.64 -4.11 38.95
C ALA A 54 0.28 -3.81 37.75
N SER A 55 1.61 -3.91 37.91
CA SER A 55 2.56 -3.71 36.81
C SER A 55 2.37 -4.72 35.68
N TRP A 56 2.15 -6.00 35.99
CA TRP A 56 1.89 -7.03 34.98
C TRP A 56 0.56 -6.80 34.25
N MET A 57 -0.49 -6.33 34.95
CA MET A 57 -1.75 -5.95 34.32
C MET A 57 -1.59 -4.76 33.37
N ILE A 58 -0.80 -3.75 33.75
CA ILE A 58 -0.51 -2.59 32.89
C ILE A 58 0.25 -3.04 31.64
N VAL A 59 1.32 -3.83 31.79
CA VAL A 59 2.09 -4.35 30.65
C VAL A 59 1.21 -5.20 29.73
N ALA A 60 0.41 -6.10 30.30
CA ALA A 60 -0.51 -6.93 29.53
C ALA A 60 -1.53 -6.06 28.77
N LEU A 61 -2.14 -5.08 29.43
CA LEU A 61 -3.11 -4.17 28.82
C LEU A 61 -2.47 -3.31 27.73
N SER A 62 -1.30 -2.71 27.98
CA SER A 62 -0.56 -1.93 26.99
C SER A 62 -0.16 -2.76 25.79
N THR A 63 0.31 -3.99 26.01
CA THR A 63 0.67 -4.92 24.92
C THR A 63 -0.57 -5.32 24.11
N LEU A 64 -1.68 -5.60 24.80
CA LEU A 64 -2.95 -5.94 24.15
C LEU A 64 -3.48 -4.77 23.30
N LEU A 65 -3.46 -3.55 23.83
CA LEU A 65 -3.89 -2.35 23.11
C LEU A 65 -2.98 -2.07 21.90
N ALA A 66 -1.66 -2.20 22.06
CA ALA A 66 -0.72 -2.05 20.96
C ALA A 66 -0.98 -3.09 19.86
N ALA A 67 -1.11 -4.37 20.23
CA ALA A 67 -1.42 -5.44 19.29
C ALA A 67 -2.75 -5.22 18.57
N LEU A 68 -3.78 -4.78 19.29
CA LEU A 68 -5.08 -4.45 18.71
C LEU A 68 -4.98 -3.28 17.73
N ALA A 69 -4.29 -2.20 18.10
CA ALA A 69 -4.08 -1.05 17.22
C ALA A 69 -3.30 -1.44 15.96
N THR A 70 -2.21 -2.20 16.10
CA THR A 70 -1.44 -2.73 14.96
C THR A 70 -2.31 -3.59 14.05
N PHE A 71 -3.14 -4.47 14.64
CA PHE A 71 -4.03 -5.33 13.87
C PHE A 71 -5.10 -4.53 13.11
N LEU A 72 -5.70 -3.53 13.75
CA LEU A 72 -6.68 -2.64 13.12
C LEU A 72 -6.04 -1.83 11.98
N LEU A 73 -4.84 -1.27 12.17
CA LEU A 73 -4.12 -0.54 11.12
C LEU A 73 -3.72 -1.45 9.95
N ALA A 74 -3.22 -2.65 10.25
CA ALA A 74 -2.83 -3.61 9.23
C ALA A 74 -4.02 -4.02 8.34
N ARG A 75 -5.20 -4.22 8.94
CA ARG A 75 -6.42 -4.58 8.19
C ARG A 75 -7.13 -3.38 7.56
N GLY A 76 -7.13 -2.23 8.23
CA GLY A 76 -7.84 -1.03 7.79
C GLY A 76 -7.11 -0.26 6.69
N LEU A 77 -5.78 -0.13 6.77
CA LEU A 77 -5.00 0.70 5.85
C LEU A 77 -4.09 -0.13 4.94
N LEU A 78 -3.33 -1.05 5.53
CA LEU A 78 -2.27 -1.75 4.80
C LEU A 78 -2.83 -2.75 3.78
N ALA A 79 -3.92 -3.44 4.11
CA ALA A 79 -4.55 -4.40 3.21
C ALA A 79 -5.17 -3.74 1.95
N PRO A 80 -5.97 -2.66 2.03
CA PRO A 80 -6.44 -1.94 0.83
C PRO A 80 -5.30 -1.38 -0.02
N VAL A 81 -4.27 -0.80 0.59
CA VAL A 81 -3.11 -0.25 -0.14
C VAL A 81 -2.39 -1.34 -0.92
N LYS A 82 -2.14 -2.51 -0.31
CA LYS A 82 -1.50 -3.64 -1.00
C LYS A 82 -2.31 -4.11 -2.21
N ARG A 83 -3.65 -4.11 -2.13
CA ARG A 83 -4.52 -4.45 -3.27
C ARG A 83 -4.41 -3.43 -4.40
N LEU A 84 -4.30 -2.15 -4.09
CA LEU A 84 -4.10 -1.10 -5.10
C LEU A 84 -2.74 -1.20 -5.79
N VAL A 85 -1.68 -1.48 -5.03
CA VAL A 85 -0.34 -1.71 -5.58
C VAL A 85 -0.35 -2.90 -6.55
N GLU A 86 -0.93 -4.02 -6.15
CA GLU A 86 -1.07 -5.20 -7.02
C GLU A 86 -1.91 -4.89 -8.26
N GLY A 87 -3.04 -4.20 -8.09
CA GLY A 87 -3.88 -3.75 -9.20
C GLY A 87 -3.11 -2.88 -10.19
N THR A 88 -2.27 -1.98 -9.69
CA THR A 88 -1.44 -1.09 -10.51
C THR A 88 -0.36 -1.86 -11.27
N HIS A 89 0.29 -2.85 -10.65
CA HIS A 89 1.23 -3.72 -11.35
C HIS A 89 0.57 -4.50 -12.49
N ARG A 90 -0.63 -5.06 -12.26
CA ARG A 90 -1.41 -5.73 -13.32
C ARG A 90 -1.81 -4.78 -14.44
N LEU A 91 -2.24 -3.57 -14.08
CA LEU A 91 -2.61 -2.53 -15.05
C LEU A 91 -1.41 -2.14 -15.92
N ALA A 92 -0.23 -1.98 -15.29
CA ALA A 92 1.03 -1.69 -15.99
C ALA A 92 1.50 -2.85 -16.88
N ALA A 93 1.15 -4.09 -16.54
CA ALA A 93 1.40 -5.27 -17.36
C ALA A 93 0.43 -5.39 -18.56
N GLY A 94 -0.52 -4.47 -18.72
CA GLY A 94 -1.48 -4.43 -19.83
C GLY A 94 -2.82 -5.10 -19.56
N ASP A 95 -3.06 -5.58 -18.33
CA ASP A 95 -4.37 -6.09 -17.92
C ASP A 95 -5.28 -4.94 -17.48
N PHE A 96 -5.97 -4.34 -18.45
CA PHE A 96 -6.93 -3.25 -18.21
C PHE A 96 -8.28 -3.73 -17.66
N THR A 97 -8.49 -5.03 -17.51
CA THR A 97 -9.73 -5.59 -16.93
C THR A 97 -9.68 -5.66 -15.40
N THR A 98 -8.50 -5.49 -14.81
CA THR A 98 -8.30 -5.50 -13.36
C THR A 98 -9.15 -4.42 -12.67
N ARG A 99 -9.74 -4.77 -11.53
CA ARG A 99 -10.56 -3.87 -10.71
C ARG A 99 -10.23 -4.08 -9.23
N VAL A 100 -10.33 -3.01 -8.45
CA VAL A 100 -10.12 -3.02 -7.00
C VAL A 100 -11.43 -2.67 -6.31
N THR A 101 -11.89 -3.52 -5.38
CA THR A 101 -13.13 -3.27 -4.63
C THR A 101 -12.90 -2.21 -3.54
N PRO A 102 -13.65 -1.09 -3.55
CA PRO A 102 -13.56 -0.10 -2.48
C PRO A 102 -14.12 -0.71 -1.19
N THR A 103 -13.24 -0.86 -0.19
CA THR A 103 -13.59 -1.48 1.11
C THR A 103 -13.83 -0.43 2.20
N SER A 104 -13.44 0.83 1.95
CA SER A 104 -13.59 1.94 2.88
C SER A 104 -14.37 3.08 2.23
N ALA A 105 -14.97 3.94 3.06
CA ALA A 105 -15.69 5.15 2.64
C ALA A 105 -14.83 6.43 2.76
N ASP A 106 -13.55 6.26 3.05
CA ASP A 106 -12.54 7.32 3.20
C ASP A 106 -11.80 7.62 1.87
N GLU A 107 -10.70 8.35 1.97
CA GLU A 107 -9.81 8.68 0.86
C GLU A 107 -9.24 7.45 0.14
N LEU A 108 -9.03 6.33 0.84
CA LEU A 108 -8.59 5.07 0.21
C LEU A 108 -9.72 4.44 -0.61
N GLY A 109 -10.95 4.54 -0.13
CA GLY A 109 -12.14 4.18 -0.89
C GLY A 109 -12.26 4.95 -2.20
N LYS A 110 -12.09 6.28 -2.10
CA LYS A 110 -12.08 7.17 -3.27
C LYS A 110 -10.94 6.84 -4.23
N LEU A 111 -9.73 6.60 -3.72
CA LEU A 111 -8.58 6.21 -4.55
C LEU A 111 -8.83 4.89 -5.30
N ALA A 112 -9.53 3.93 -4.69
CA ALA A 112 -9.93 2.70 -5.37
C ALA A 112 -10.95 2.95 -6.50
N GLN A 113 -11.86 3.90 -6.33
CA GLN A 113 -12.77 4.32 -7.39
C GLN A 113 -12.02 5.01 -8.54
N ASP A 114 -11.11 5.92 -8.22
CA ASP A 114 -10.28 6.63 -9.20
C ASP A 114 -9.39 5.65 -10.00
N PHE A 115 -8.82 4.65 -9.33
CA PHE A 115 -8.09 3.55 -9.96
C PHE A 115 -8.97 2.79 -10.98
N ASN A 116 -10.19 2.41 -10.59
CA ASN A 116 -11.10 1.69 -11.48
C ASN A 116 -11.53 2.54 -12.70
N GLN A 117 -11.71 3.84 -12.49
CA GLN A 117 -12.03 4.78 -13.56
C GLN A 117 -10.87 4.92 -14.56
N LEU A 118 -9.63 4.98 -14.06
CA LEU A 118 -8.43 4.95 -14.89
C LEU A 118 -8.34 3.66 -15.70
N ALA A 119 -8.55 2.50 -15.06
CA ALA A 119 -8.53 1.20 -15.73
C ALA A 119 -9.58 1.11 -16.85
N SER A 120 -10.81 1.57 -16.58
CA SER A 120 -11.90 1.65 -17.57
C SER A 120 -11.55 2.57 -18.76
N THR A 121 -10.89 3.69 -18.49
CA THR A 121 -10.48 4.65 -19.53
C THR A 121 -9.41 4.04 -20.44
N LEU A 122 -8.42 3.36 -19.85
CA LEU A 122 -7.36 2.67 -20.59
C LEU A 122 -7.93 1.52 -21.43
N GLU A 123 -8.84 0.73 -20.87
CA GLU A 123 -9.52 -0.36 -21.58
C GLU A 123 -10.26 0.15 -22.83
N LYS A 124 -11.03 1.23 -22.68
CA LYS A 124 -11.73 1.87 -23.80
C LYS A 124 -10.76 2.42 -24.84
N ASN A 125 -9.67 3.07 -24.42
CA ASN A 125 -8.67 3.59 -25.35
C ASN A 125 -8.02 2.46 -26.16
N GLN A 126 -7.67 1.36 -25.50
CA GLN A 126 -7.11 0.19 -26.15
C GLN A 126 -8.11 -0.45 -27.12
N GLN A 127 -9.40 -0.51 -26.77
CA GLN A 127 -10.44 -1.01 -27.66
C GLN A 127 -10.58 -0.14 -28.92
N MET A 128 -10.72 1.19 -28.76
CA MET A 128 -10.77 2.13 -29.88
C MET A 128 -9.55 2.00 -30.81
N ARG A 129 -8.35 1.82 -30.23
CA ARG A 129 -7.13 1.65 -31.01
C ARG A 129 -7.13 0.35 -31.83
N ARG A 130 -7.73 -0.73 -31.31
CA ARG A 130 -7.88 -1.99 -32.04
C ARG A 130 -8.90 -1.87 -33.16
N ASP A 131 -10.05 -1.27 -32.87
CA ASP A 131 -11.13 -1.09 -33.83
C ASP A 131 -10.67 -0.23 -35.01
N PHE A 132 -9.99 0.89 -34.72
CA PHE A 132 -9.40 1.75 -35.76
C PHE A 132 -8.40 1.01 -36.68
N MET A 133 -7.56 0.14 -36.12
CA MET A 133 -6.60 -0.65 -36.91
C MET A 133 -7.31 -1.70 -37.77
N ALA A 134 -8.40 -2.28 -37.28
CA ALA A 134 -9.23 -3.20 -38.03
C ALA A 134 -9.94 -2.47 -39.18
N ASP A 135 -10.55 -1.33 -38.91
CA ASP A 135 -11.27 -0.51 -39.89
C ASP A 135 -10.34 -0.07 -41.02
N ILE A 136 -9.15 0.45 -40.71
CA ILE A 136 -8.15 0.79 -41.74
C ILE A 136 -7.76 -0.43 -42.58
N SER A 137 -7.55 -1.58 -41.94
CA SER A 137 -7.16 -2.81 -42.65
C SER A 137 -8.26 -3.28 -43.62
N HIS A 138 -9.52 -3.06 -43.26
CA HIS A 138 -10.67 -3.36 -44.10
C HIS A 138 -10.82 -2.36 -45.25
N GLU A 139 -10.69 -1.07 -44.98
CA GLU A 139 -10.80 -0.01 -46.00
C GLU A 139 -9.62 0.02 -46.98
N LEU A 140 -8.42 -0.43 -46.60
CA LEU A 140 -7.26 -0.49 -47.49
C LEU A 140 -7.22 -1.75 -48.36
N ARG A 141 -7.84 -2.87 -47.93
CA ARG A 141 -7.83 -4.13 -48.71
C ARG A 141 -8.58 -4.00 -50.04
N THR A 142 -9.66 -3.23 -50.06
CA THR A 142 -10.53 -3.03 -51.22
C THR A 142 -9.90 -2.17 -52.33
N PRO A 143 -9.26 -1.01 -52.05
CA PRO A 143 -8.59 -0.20 -53.08
C PRO A 143 -7.26 -0.79 -53.54
N LEU A 144 -6.49 -1.48 -52.68
CA LEU A 144 -5.26 -2.14 -53.11
C LEU A 144 -5.50 -3.27 -54.12
N ALA A 145 -6.65 -3.95 -54.06
CA ALA A 145 -7.04 -4.93 -55.05
C ALA A 145 -7.31 -4.29 -56.43
N VAL A 146 -7.88 -3.08 -56.45
CA VAL A 146 -8.15 -2.31 -57.68
C VAL A 146 -6.84 -1.83 -58.31
N LEU A 147 -5.93 -1.26 -57.51
CA LEU A 147 -4.63 -0.80 -58.00
C LEU A 147 -3.73 -1.93 -58.51
N ARG A 148 -3.80 -3.12 -57.90
CA ARG A 148 -3.06 -4.31 -58.38
C ARG A 148 -3.57 -4.80 -59.75
N GLY A 149 -4.84 -4.54 -60.07
CA GLY A 149 -5.42 -4.79 -61.39
C GLY A 149 -4.83 -3.90 -62.50
N GLU A 150 -4.51 -2.64 -62.20
CA GLU A 150 -3.96 -1.69 -63.19
C GLU A 150 -2.53 -2.02 -63.61
N THR A 151 -1.68 -2.50 -62.69
CA THR A 151 -0.31 -2.93 -63.05
C THR A 151 -0.24 -4.22 -63.89
N GLY A 152 -1.32 -5.01 -63.95
CA GLY A 152 -1.42 -6.18 -64.83
C GLY A 152 -1.82 -5.86 -66.26
N SER A 153 -2.51 -4.73 -66.50
CA SER A 153 -3.09 -4.41 -67.81
C SER A 153 -2.15 -3.67 -68.76
N HIS A 154 -1.02 -3.13 -68.28
CA HIS A 154 -0.07 -2.39 -69.14
C HIS A 154 0.89 -3.29 -69.94
N SER A 155 0.84 -4.62 -69.78
CA SER A 155 1.62 -5.54 -70.63
C SER A 155 0.88 -6.02 -71.90
N GLY A 156 -0.32 -5.48 -72.17
CA GLY A 156 -1.21 -5.94 -73.23
C GLY A 156 -1.49 -4.96 -74.36
N TRP A 157 -0.56 -4.09 -74.76
CA TRP A 157 -0.69 -3.29 -75.99
C TRP A 157 0.47 -3.58 -76.96
N ARG A 158 0.40 -4.72 -77.66
CA ARG A 158 1.11 -4.90 -78.94
C ARG A 158 0.18 -4.41 -80.05
N SER A 159 0.39 -3.18 -80.50
CA SER A 159 -0.07 -2.72 -81.82
C SER A 159 1.00 -3.08 -82.87
N PRO A 160 0.68 -3.78 -83.97
CA PRO A 160 1.58 -3.86 -85.11
C PRO A 160 1.39 -2.62 -85.98
N VAL A 161 2.22 -1.60 -85.74
CA VAL A 161 2.43 -0.52 -86.70
C VAL A 161 3.48 -1.01 -87.69
N HIS A 162 3.09 -1.44 -88.90
CA HIS A 162 3.88 -1.33 -90.14
C HIS A 162 3.01 -1.72 -91.36
N ALA A 163 2.40 -0.74 -92.03
CA ALA A 163 2.09 -0.86 -93.45
C ALA A 163 2.41 0.49 -94.11
N ARG A 164 3.49 0.45 -94.90
CA ARG A 164 4.26 1.58 -95.43
C ARG A 164 3.56 2.14 -96.67
N ILE A 165 3.56 3.47 -96.75
CA ILE A 165 3.13 4.27 -97.90
C ILE A 165 4.03 3.92 -99.11
N GLY A 166 3.43 3.45 -100.19
CA GLY A 166 4.03 3.35 -101.52
C GLY A 166 3.43 4.44 -102.42
N TYR A 167 4.30 5.30 -102.96
CA TYR A 167 3.93 6.38 -103.88
C TYR A 167 3.91 5.93 -105.35
N LEU A 168 3.24 6.76 -106.16
CA LEU A 168 3.38 7.03 -107.61
C LEU A 168 2.49 6.25 -108.59
N ALA A 169 1.39 6.93 -108.96
CA ALA A 169 1.09 7.44 -110.31
C ALA A 169 1.17 6.48 -111.52
N THR A 170 0.02 6.22 -112.16
CA THR A 170 -0.22 6.49 -113.60
C THR A 170 -1.65 6.11 -114.04
N GLY A 171 -2.28 6.97 -114.85
CA GLY A 171 -3.41 6.68 -115.77
C GLY A 171 -4.75 6.30 -115.14
N GLY A 172 -5.87 7.00 -115.33
CA GLY A 172 -6.37 7.59 -116.58
C GLY A 172 -7.41 6.66 -117.23
N SER A 173 -8.67 6.72 -116.82
CA SER A 173 -9.91 6.44 -117.61
C SER A 173 -11.11 6.55 -116.66
N ARG A 174 -12.01 7.54 -116.74
CA ARG A 174 -13.09 7.77 -117.71
C ARG A 174 -14.23 6.71 -117.63
N TYR A 175 -15.47 7.23 -117.57
CA TYR A 175 -16.80 6.58 -117.71
C TYR A 175 -17.40 5.89 -116.47
N ALA A 176 -18.71 5.89 -116.20
CA ALA A 176 -19.89 6.66 -116.63
C ALA A 176 -21.14 6.13 -115.89
N TYR A 177 -22.25 6.89 -115.95
CA TYR A 177 -23.68 6.55 -115.71
C TYR A 177 -24.08 6.07 -114.29
N GLN A 178 -24.99 6.72 -113.56
CA GLN A 178 -26.40 7.09 -113.80
C GLN A 178 -27.38 5.90 -113.63
N THR A 179 -28.35 6.15 -112.73
CA THR A 179 -29.71 5.56 -112.59
C THR A 179 -29.90 4.14 -112.05
N GLY A 180 -30.86 4.07 -111.13
CA GLY A 180 -31.50 2.93 -110.50
C GLY A 180 -32.36 3.44 -109.37
#